data_AF-A0A250XS17-F1
#
_entry.id   AF-A0A250XS17-F1
#
_cell.length_a   1.000
_cell.length_b   1.000
_cell.length_c   1.000
_cell.angle_alpha   90.00
_cell.angle_beta   90.00
_cell.angle_gamma   90.00
#
_symmetry.space_group_name_H-M   'P 1'
#
loop_
_entity.id
_entity.type
_entity.pdbx_description
1 polymer ?
#
loop_
_entity_poly.entity_id
_entity_poly.type
_entity_poly.pdbx_seq_one_letter_code
_entity_poly.pdbx_strand_id
1 'polypeptide(L)'
;MANDIGLLGRPTKFRWNVQSATAIVMIVMFSAVYYHFILNLHLNELAAHPAVIMAMPPLTILWGLSIFPLLVFLSFQDDFRNVNPLLPSNYRDIFIKSMKAMQSNGFKIREKDM
;
A
#
# COMPACT_ATOMS: atom_id res chain seq x y z
N MET A 1 -2.68 10.47 27.74
CA MET A 1 -1.98 9.39 27.02
C MET A 1 -3.03 8.63 26.23
N ALA A 2 -3.23 9.00 24.96
CA ALA A 2 -4.09 8.23 24.08
C ALA A 2 -3.37 6.90 23.79
N ASN A 3 -4.01 5.77 24.08
CA ASN A 3 -3.52 4.49 23.59
C ASN A 3 -3.71 4.51 22.07
N ASP A 4 -2.64 4.32 21.29
CA ASP A 4 -2.65 4.24 19.82
C ASP A 4 -3.50 3.05 19.36
N ILE A 5 -4.80 3.21 19.22
CA ILE A 5 -5.69 2.11 18.87
C ILE A 5 -5.54 1.81 17.38
N GLY A 6 -4.78 0.76 17.06
CA GLY A 6 -4.56 0.23 15.72
C GLY A 6 -5.84 -0.16 14.98
N LEU A 7 -5.68 -0.58 13.73
CA LEU A 7 -6.75 -0.87 12.78
C LEU A 7 -7.81 -1.84 13.34
N LEU A 8 -7.42 -2.76 14.23
CA LEU A 8 -8.28 -3.75 14.89
C LEU A 8 -8.49 -3.51 16.40
N GLY A 9 -8.18 -2.32 16.92
CA GLY A 9 -8.42 -2.03 18.34
C GLY A 9 -7.21 -2.23 19.26
N ARG A 10 -6.01 -2.50 18.73
CA ARG A 10 -4.81 -2.86 19.51
C ARG A 10 -3.77 -1.74 19.52
N PRO A 11 -3.05 -1.51 20.65
CA PRO A 11 -1.94 -0.56 20.68
C PRO A 11 -0.93 -0.85 19.55
N THR A 12 -0.74 0.07 18.60
CA THR A 12 0.19 -0.12 17.48
C THR A 12 1.48 0.64 17.68
N LYS A 13 2.60 -0.07 17.56
CA LYS A 13 3.92 0.55 17.44
C LYS A 13 4.62 0.00 16.20
N PHE A 14 5.25 0.88 15.42
CA PHE A 14 6.10 0.45 14.33
C PHE A 14 7.27 -0.37 14.88
N ARG A 15 7.50 -1.57 14.34
CA ARG A 15 8.61 -2.45 14.75
C ARG A 15 9.45 -2.81 13.55
N TRP A 16 10.74 -2.49 13.62
CA TRP A 16 11.70 -3.01 12.65
C TRP A 16 11.77 -4.54 12.78
N ASN A 17 11.32 -5.25 11.77
CA ASN A 17 11.35 -6.71 11.67
C ASN A 17 11.57 -7.12 10.20
N VAL A 18 11.85 -8.40 9.96
CA VAL A 18 12.12 -8.88 8.60
C VAL A 18 10.92 -8.66 7.67
N GLN A 19 9.70 -8.79 8.17
CA GLN A 19 8.48 -8.59 7.38
C GLN A 19 8.30 -7.13 6.94
N SER A 20 8.66 -6.16 7.78
CA SER A 20 8.58 -4.73 7.46
C SER A 20 9.67 -4.31 6.48
N ALA A 21 10.89 -4.82 6.64
CA ALA A 21 11.94 -4.67 5.63
C ALA A 21 11.49 -5.23 4.27
N THR A 22 10.81 -6.39 4.29
CA THR A 22 10.29 -7.03 3.08
C THR A 22 9.19 -6.20 2.42
N ALA A 23 8.25 -5.66 3.19
CA ALA A 23 7.23 -4.76 2.67
C ALA A 23 7.84 -3.50 2.04
N ILE A 24 8.87 -2.90 2.67
CA ILE A 24 9.60 -1.75 2.11
C ILE A 24 10.25 -2.11 0.77
N VAL A 25 10.93 -3.26 0.69
CA VAL A 25 11.55 -3.72 -0.57
C VAL A 25 10.50 -3.91 -1.66
N MET A 26 9.34 -4.49 -1.34
CA MET A 26 8.24 -4.63 -2.30
C MET A 26 7.71 -3.27 -2.79
N ILE A 27 7.53 -2.29 -1.89
CA ILE A 27 7.10 -0.94 -2.25
C ILE A 27 8.11 -0.28 -3.21
N VAL A 28 9.40 -0.38 -2.89
CA VAL A 28 10.47 0.16 -3.74
C VAL A 28 10.48 -0.53 -5.10
N MET A 29 10.33 -1.86 -5.15
CA MET A 29 10.26 -2.60 -6.41
C MET A 29 9.06 -2.22 -7.27
N PHE A 30 7.85 -2.15 -6.70
CA PHE A 30 6.66 -1.72 -7.43
C PHE A 30 6.80 -0.28 -7.95
N SER A 31 7.38 0.60 -7.15
CA SER A 31 7.64 1.99 -7.55
C SER A 31 8.69 2.08 -8.65
N ALA A 32 9.74 1.27 -8.59
CA ALA A 32 10.77 1.22 -9.62
C ALA A 32 10.22 0.70 -10.97
N VAL A 33 9.38 -0.35 -10.94
CA VAL A 33 8.71 -0.87 -12.14
C VAL A 33 7.78 0.19 -12.75
N TYR A 34 6.99 0.87 -11.90
CA TYR A 34 6.11 1.94 -12.35
C TYR A 34 6.88 3.13 -12.95
N TYR A 35 7.97 3.53 -12.30
CA TYR A 35 8.84 4.59 -12.80
C TYR A 35 9.47 4.23 -14.16
N HIS A 36 10.00 3.01 -14.29
CA HIS A 36 10.57 2.53 -15.54
C HIS A 36 9.51 2.47 -16.66
N PHE A 37 8.29 2.09 -16.32
CA PHE A 37 7.17 2.08 -17.25
C PHE A 37 6.82 3.50 -17.74
N ILE A 38 6.70 4.49 -16.84
CA ILE A 38 6.49 5.90 -17.22
C ILE A 38 7.63 6.41 -18.10
N LEU A 39 8.87 6.08 -17.75
CA LEU A 39 10.05 6.53 -18.49
C LEU A 39 10.03 6.00 -19.93
N ASN A 40 9.72 4.71 -20.13
CA ASN A 40 9.59 4.14 -21.47
C ASN A 40 8.44 4.77 -22.26
N LEU A 41 7.31 5.05 -21.60
CA LEU A 41 6.19 5.73 -22.24
C LEU A 41 6.56 7.15 -22.68
N HIS A 42 7.29 7.88 -21.85
CA HIS A 42 7.72 9.24 -22.17
C HIS A 42 8.74 9.28 -23.30
N LEU A 43 9.72 8.36 -23.30
CA LEU A 43 10.83 8.37 -24.25
C LEU A 43 10.49 7.73 -25.61
N ASN A 44 9.71 6.66 -25.62
CA ASN A 44 9.51 5.84 -26.84
C ASN A 44 8.11 5.98 -27.44
N GLU A 45 7.07 6.13 -26.61
CA GLU A 45 5.67 5.97 -27.05
C GLU A 45 4.90 7.29 -27.16
N LEU A 46 5.32 8.34 -26.44
CA LEU A 46 4.60 9.61 -26.41
C LEU A 46 4.53 10.29 -27.79
N ALA A 47 5.58 10.13 -28.59
CA ALA A 47 5.66 10.70 -29.94
C ALA A 47 4.85 9.89 -30.97
N ALA A 48 4.73 8.57 -30.78
CA ALA A 48 4.04 7.67 -31.70
C ALA A 48 2.53 7.54 -31.38
N HIS A 49 2.16 7.56 -30.10
CA HIS A 49 0.81 7.23 -29.64
C HIS A 49 0.36 8.13 -28.48
N PRO A 50 -0.09 9.38 -28.76
CA PRO A 50 -0.53 10.32 -27.73
C PRO A 50 -1.75 9.85 -26.94
N ALA A 51 -2.54 8.91 -27.47
CA ALA A 51 -3.67 8.30 -26.78
C ALA A 51 -3.26 7.52 -25.51
N VAL A 52 -2.00 7.09 -25.40
CA VAL A 52 -1.51 6.37 -24.23
C VAL A 52 -1.48 7.26 -22.97
N ILE A 53 -1.42 8.58 -23.13
CA ILE A 53 -1.53 9.54 -22.02
C ILE A 53 -2.89 9.40 -21.32
N MET A 54 -3.97 9.08 -22.04
CA MET A 54 -5.29 8.88 -21.45
C MET A 54 -5.36 7.64 -20.54
N ALA A 55 -4.44 6.68 -20.70
CA ALA A 55 -4.33 5.52 -19.82
C ALA A 55 -3.49 5.79 -18.55
N MET A 56 -2.78 6.93 -18.46
CA MET A 56 -1.97 7.26 -17.29
C MET A 56 -2.78 7.37 -15.98
N PRO A 57 -3.94 8.06 -15.95
CA PRO A 57 -4.74 8.13 -14.73
C PRO A 57 -5.14 6.75 -14.16
N PRO A 58 -5.74 5.81 -14.93
CA PRO A 58 -6.09 4.50 -14.40
C PRO A 58 -4.85 3.68 -13.99
N LEU A 59 -3.72 3.79 -14.72
CA LEU A 59 -2.48 3.10 -14.34
C LEU A 59 -1.90 3.62 -13.03
N THR A 60 -1.98 4.93 -12.78
CA THR A 60 -1.58 5.55 -11.51
C THR A 60 -2.44 5.05 -10.35
N ILE A 61 -3.76 4.94 -10.56
CA ILE A 61 -4.69 4.40 -9.57
C ILE A 61 -4.35 2.93 -9.26
N LEU A 62 -4.10 2.11 -10.28
CA LEU A 62 -3.73 0.71 -10.10
C LEU A 62 -2.42 0.56 -9.32
N TRP A 63 -1.42 1.39 -9.61
CA TRP A 63 -0.18 1.44 -8.84
C TRP A 63 -0.44 1.79 -7.36
N GLY A 64 -1.25 2.83 -7.10
CA GLY A 64 -1.62 3.22 -5.74
C GLY A 64 -2.34 2.10 -4.98
N LEU A 65 -3.29 1.42 -5.62
CA LEU A 65 -3.98 0.25 -5.06
C LEU A 65 -3.03 -0.93 -4.79
N SER A 66 -1.95 -1.05 -5.56
CA SER A 66 -0.94 -2.09 -5.40
C SER A 66 0.07 -1.82 -4.29
N ILE A 67 0.16 -0.58 -3.79
CA ILE A 67 1.06 -0.22 -2.69
C ILE A 67 0.29 -0.01 -1.39
N PHE A 68 -0.97 0.41 -1.49
CA PHE A 68 -1.83 0.70 -0.34
C PHE A 68 -1.84 -0.40 0.74
N PRO A 69 -2.00 -1.71 0.44
CA PRO A 69 -1.94 -2.77 1.44
C PRO A 69 -0.61 -2.85 2.18
N LEU A 70 0.51 -2.60 1.47
CA LEU A 70 1.84 -2.63 2.07
C LEU A 70 2.03 -1.44 3.02
N LEU A 71 1.50 -0.28 2.66
CA LEU A 71 1.51 0.90 3.55
C LEU A 71 0.68 0.64 4.80
N VAL A 72 -0.52 0.09 4.67
CA VAL A 72 -1.36 -0.27 5.83
C VAL A 72 -0.67 -1.34 6.68
N PHE A 73 -0.07 -2.35 6.06
CA PHE A 73 0.71 -3.36 6.78
C PHE A 73 1.86 -2.72 7.58
N LEU A 74 2.59 -1.76 6.99
CA LEU A 74 3.68 -1.06 7.68
C LEU A 74 3.18 -0.18 8.83
N SER A 75 2.04 0.48 8.67
CA SER A 75 1.44 1.33 9.72
C SER A 75 0.84 0.51 10.87
N PHE A 76 0.32 -0.69 10.59
CA PHE A 76 -0.42 -1.52 11.57
C PHE A 76 0.17 -2.93 11.72
N GLN A 77 1.50 -3.05 11.78
CA GLN A 77 2.20 -4.34 11.81
C GLN A 77 1.73 -5.29 12.93
N ASP A 78 1.33 -4.74 14.07
CA ASP A 78 0.85 -5.53 15.22
C ASP A 78 -0.47 -6.27 14.94
N ASP A 79 -1.27 -5.77 14.00
CA ASP A 79 -2.52 -6.41 13.55
C ASP A 79 -2.26 -7.54 12.53
N PHE A 80 -1.04 -7.60 11.98
CA PHE A 80 -0.63 -8.53 10.92
C PHE A 80 0.60 -9.39 11.26
N ARG A 81 0.93 -9.58 12.55
CA ARG A 81 2.16 -10.27 13.01
C ARG A 81 2.44 -11.66 12.39
N ASN A 82 1.40 -12.38 11.97
CA ASN A 82 1.51 -13.72 11.38
C ASN A 82 1.41 -13.72 9.84
N VAL A 83 1.50 -12.55 9.22
CA VAL A 83 1.26 -12.38 7.79
C VAL A 83 2.56 -11.96 7.10
N ASN A 84 2.94 -12.72 6.08
CA ASN A 84 4.07 -12.38 5.22
C ASN A 84 3.55 -11.73 3.93
N PRO A 85 3.86 -10.43 3.68
CA PRO A 85 3.37 -9.71 2.51
C PRO A 85 3.91 -10.26 1.17
N LEU A 86 4.98 -11.06 1.16
CA LEU A 86 5.47 -11.74 -0.05
C LEU A 86 4.51 -12.82 -0.58
N LEU A 87 3.76 -13.44 0.32
CA LEU A 87 2.85 -14.52 -0.08
C LEU A 87 1.59 -13.90 -0.68
N PRO A 88 1.21 -14.25 -1.93
CA PRO A 88 0.04 -13.63 -2.59
C PRO A 88 -1.27 -13.78 -1.82
N SER A 89 -1.47 -14.93 -1.15
CA SER A 89 -2.63 -15.18 -0.29
C SER A 89 -2.72 -14.20 0.87
N ASN A 90 -1.60 -14.00 1.55
CA ASN A 90 -1.45 -13.09 2.69
C ASN A 90 -1.61 -11.63 2.26
N TYR A 91 -1.06 -11.27 1.11
CA TYR A 91 -1.23 -9.94 0.51
C TYR A 91 -2.71 -9.61 0.26
N ARG A 92 -3.44 -10.57 -0.32
CA ARG A 92 -4.90 -10.45 -0.51
C ARG A 92 -5.64 -10.30 0.81
N ASP A 93 -5.25 -11.05 1.84
CA ASP A 93 -5.86 -10.95 3.17
C ASP A 93 -5.61 -9.59 3.83
N ILE A 94 -4.41 -9.03 3.70
CA ILE A 94 -4.10 -7.67 4.16
C ILE A 94 -5.01 -6.67 3.45
N PHE A 95 -5.15 -6.78 2.13
CA PHE A 95 -6.02 -5.89 1.36
C PHE A 95 -7.49 -5.97 1.82
N ILE A 96 -8.05 -7.18 1.93
CA ILE A 96 -9.46 -7.37 2.35
C ILE A 96 -9.67 -6.83 3.77
N LYS A 97 -8.76 -7.12 4.71
CA LYS A 97 -8.85 -6.63 6.08
C LYS A 97 -8.73 -5.10 6.15
N SER A 98 -7.82 -4.52 5.38
CA SER A 98 -7.65 -3.07 5.26
C SER A 98 -8.91 -2.39 4.74
N MET A 99 -9.50 -2.93 3.66
CA MET A 99 -10.73 -2.40 3.07
C MET A 99 -11.93 -2.52 4.02
N LYS A 100 -12.09 -3.67 4.70
CA LYS A 100 -13.15 -3.86 5.69
C LYS A 100 -13.01 -2.89 6.86
N ALA A 101 -11.79 -2.68 7.36
CA ALA A 101 -11.54 -1.77 8.46
C ALA A 101 -11.77 -0.29 8.08
N MET A 102 -11.41 0.11 6.86
CA MET A 102 -11.74 1.43 6.34
C MET A 102 -13.25 1.66 6.25
N GLN A 103 -13.99 0.66 5.76
CA GLN A 103 -15.45 0.72 5.70
C GLN A 103 -16.09 0.80 7.08
N SER A 104 -15.63 -0.03 8.04
CA SER A 104 -16.20 -0.04 9.40
C SER A 104 -15.89 1.23 10.19
N ASN A 105 -14.78 1.91 9.90
CA ASN A 105 -14.42 3.19 10.52
C ASN A 105 -14.99 4.41 9.79
N GLY A 106 -15.82 4.20 8.75
CA GLY A 106 -16.45 5.29 7.99
C GLY A 106 -15.46 6.23 7.32
N PHE A 107 -14.28 5.72 6.93
CA PHE A 107 -13.13 6.50 6.44
C PHE A 107 -12.64 7.62 7.38
N LYS A 108 -13.13 7.67 8.63
CA LYS A 108 -12.68 8.65 9.62
C LYS A 108 -11.40 8.14 10.26
N ILE A 109 -10.31 8.87 10.05
CA ILE A 109 -9.13 8.82 10.91
C ILE A 109 -9.61 9.32 12.27
N ARG A 110 -9.59 8.49 13.31
CA ARG A 110 -10.03 8.93 14.64
C ARG A 110 -9.05 10.01 15.10
N GLU A 111 -9.56 11.20 15.36
CA GLU A 111 -8.83 12.42 15.74
C GLU A 111 -8.08 12.35 17.08
N LYS A 112 -7.93 11.15 17.67
CA LYS A 112 -7.17 10.94 18.90
C LYS A 112 -5.68 10.69 18.65
N ASP A 113 -5.27 10.73 17.38
CA ASP A 113 -3.95 10.37 16.86
C ASP A 113 -3.24 11.55 16.15
N MET A 114 -3.40 12.78 16.67
CA MET A 114 -2.42 13.87 16.50
C MET A 114 -1.69 14.11 17.82
#